data_AF-A0A962WUZ1-F1
#
_entry.id   AF-A0A962WUZ1-F1
#
_cell.length_a   1.000
_cell.length_b   1.000
_cell.length_c   1.000
_cell.angle_alpha   90.00
_cell.angle_beta   90.00
_cell.angle_gamma   90.00
#
_symmetry.space_group_name_H-M   'P 1'
#
loop_
_entity.id
_entity.type
_entity.pdbx_description
1 polymer ?
#
loop_
_entity_poly.entity_id
_entity_poly.type
_entity_poly.pdbx_seq_one_letter_code
_entity_poly.pdbx_strand_id
1 'polypeptide(L)'
;YSKPLGDGRYVLGMMSTAQDVAPGETQILTTKLFVGPKLRKDLEKVAKGLSLTIDYGWLTVISEPLFWLLDKIHGFFGNWGVAIIVLTILIKLAFYKLSEASYKSMANMRKLTPRLQALKEKFGDDKQKLNQAMMEMYRKEKINPLGGCLPMLVQIPVFIALYWALLESVELRQAPFFLWINDLSTQDPYFVLPVIMGVSM
;
A
#
# COMPACT_ATOMS: atom_id res chain seq x y z
N TYR A 1 -28.70 -14.44 -5.78
CA TYR A 1 -28.99 -15.15 -4.53
C TYR A 1 -27.73 -15.86 -4.04
N SER A 2 -27.59 -16.02 -2.73
CA SER A 2 -26.56 -16.85 -2.10
C SER A 2 -27.21 -17.76 -1.07
N LYS A 3 -26.83 -19.04 -1.01
CA LYS A 3 -27.41 -20.03 -0.10
C LYS A 3 -26.35 -21.03 0.40
N PRO A 4 -26.28 -21.31 1.71
CA PRO A 4 -25.51 -22.44 2.23
C PRO A 4 -26.23 -23.76 1.92
N LEU A 5 -25.49 -24.76 1.43
CA LEU A 5 -26.00 -26.08 1.05
C LEU A 5 -25.75 -27.16 2.13
N GLY A 6 -24.99 -26.82 3.19
CA GLY A 6 -24.47 -27.78 4.17
C GLY A 6 -23.07 -28.29 3.82
N ASP A 7 -22.36 -28.88 4.79
CA ASP A 7 -21.02 -29.47 4.62
C ASP A 7 -19.97 -28.50 4.05
N GLY A 8 -20.03 -27.21 4.43
CA GLY A 8 -19.10 -26.20 3.91
C GLY A 8 -19.33 -25.83 2.43
N ARG A 9 -20.43 -26.27 1.82
CA ARG A 9 -20.79 -25.90 0.44
C ARG A 9 -21.68 -24.66 0.41
N TYR A 10 -21.38 -23.78 -0.52
CA TYR A 10 -22.12 -22.54 -0.75
C TYR A 10 -22.48 -22.43 -2.23
N VAL A 11 -23.66 -21.91 -2.52
CA VAL A 11 -24.09 -21.56 -3.88
C VAL A 11 -24.30 -20.07 -3.96
N LEU A 12 -23.75 -19.46 -5.01
CA LEU A 12 -24.09 -18.12 -5.46
C LEU A 12 -24.64 -18.23 -6.88
N GLY A 13 -25.70 -17.48 -7.17
CA GLY A 13 -26.32 -17.46 -8.49
C GLY A 13 -27.06 -16.16 -8.75
N MET A 14 -27.49 -15.97 -9.98
CA MET A 14 -28.36 -14.87 -10.40
C MET A 14 -29.65 -15.44 -10.98
N MET A 15 -30.76 -14.75 -10.78
CA MET A 15 -32.04 -15.05 -11.41
C MET A 15 -32.42 -13.83 -12.23
N SER A 16 -32.72 -14.02 -13.51
CA SER A 16 -33.27 -12.97 -14.36
C SER A 16 -34.75 -12.78 -14.07
N THR A 17 -35.29 -11.62 -14.40
CA THR A 17 -36.74 -11.39 -14.39
C THR A 17 -37.41 -12.37 -15.36
N ALA A 18 -38.56 -12.92 -14.97
CA ALA A 18 -39.37 -13.74 -15.86
C ALA A 18 -39.77 -12.92 -17.10
N GLN A 19 -39.64 -13.51 -18.29
CA GLN A 19 -40.08 -12.90 -19.54
C GLN A 19 -41.21 -13.77 -20.11
N ASP A 20 -42.32 -13.12 -20.46
CA ASP A 20 -43.43 -13.77 -21.16
C ASP A 20 -43.12 -13.79 -22.65
N VAL A 21 -43.30 -14.96 -23.28
CA VAL A 21 -43.08 -15.17 -24.72
C VAL A 21 -44.41 -15.53 -25.36
N ALA A 22 -44.91 -14.66 -26.25
CA ALA A 22 -46.20 -14.88 -26.90
C ALA A 22 -46.13 -15.99 -27.96
N PRO A 23 -47.27 -16.61 -28.34
CA PRO A 23 -47.29 -17.63 -29.40
C PRO A 23 -46.69 -17.11 -30.71
N GLY A 24 -45.68 -17.80 -31.24
CA GLY A 24 -44.98 -17.42 -32.47
C GLY A 24 -43.83 -16.41 -32.27
N GLU A 25 -43.61 -15.91 -31.05
CA GLU A 25 -42.49 -15.03 -30.72
C GLU A 25 -41.23 -15.84 -30.38
N THR A 26 -40.05 -15.27 -30.67
CA THR A 26 -38.75 -15.82 -30.24
C THR A 26 -38.02 -14.76 -29.44
N GLN A 27 -37.62 -15.07 -28.21
CA GLN A 27 -36.79 -14.21 -27.37
C GLN A 27 -35.45 -14.87 -27.08
N ILE A 28 -34.39 -14.06 -27.04
CA ILE A 28 -33.01 -14.50 -26.77
C ILE A 28 -32.55 -13.90 -25.45
N LEU A 29 -32.30 -14.76 -24.46
CA LEU A 29 -31.69 -14.38 -23.19
C LEU A 29 -30.18 -14.54 -23.28
N THR A 30 -29.44 -13.46 -23.03
CA THR A 30 -27.97 -13.47 -23.06
C THR A 30 -27.40 -13.28 -21.66
N THR A 31 -26.56 -14.22 -21.23
CA THR A 31 -25.81 -14.15 -19.97
C THR A 31 -24.33 -14.29 -20.27
N LYS A 32 -23.49 -13.51 -19.57
CA LYS A 32 -22.04 -13.60 -19.66
C LYS A 32 -21.48 -14.19 -18.37
N LEU A 33 -20.66 -15.23 -18.50
CA LEU A 33 -19.89 -15.81 -17.40
C LEU A 33 -18.40 -15.49 -17.63
N PHE A 34 -17.75 -14.91 -16.62
CA PHE A 34 -16.30 -14.69 -16.63
C PHE A 34 -15.62 -15.70 -15.71
N VAL A 35 -14.68 -16.47 -16.27
CA VAL A 35 -13.83 -17.41 -15.53
C VAL A 35 -12.40 -17.15 -15.96
N GLY A 36 -11.60 -16.53 -15.11
CA GLY A 36 -10.25 -16.13 -15.49
C GLY A 36 -9.51 -15.36 -14.40
N PRO A 37 -8.28 -14.92 -14.70
CA PRO A 37 -7.51 -14.08 -13.80
C PRO A 37 -8.20 -12.72 -13.59
N LYS A 38 -7.97 -12.12 -12.42
CA LYS A 38 -8.51 -10.80 -12.08
C LYS A 38 -7.72 -9.66 -12.76
N LEU A 39 -7.58 -9.70 -14.08
CA LEU A 39 -6.92 -8.65 -14.84
C LEU A 39 -7.83 -7.44 -14.93
N ARG A 40 -7.38 -6.31 -14.39
CA ARG A 40 -8.23 -5.12 -14.25
C ARG A 40 -8.84 -4.67 -15.58
N LYS A 41 -8.01 -4.61 -16.63
CA LYS A 41 -8.41 -4.17 -17.99
C LYS A 41 -9.47 -5.08 -18.62
N ASP A 42 -9.52 -6.35 -18.23
CA ASP A 42 -10.48 -7.31 -18.78
C ASP A 42 -11.77 -7.31 -17.97
N LEU A 43 -11.68 -7.23 -16.63
CA LEU A 43 -12.85 -7.12 -15.77
C LEU A 43 -13.70 -5.88 -16.09
N GLU A 44 -13.05 -4.73 -16.34
CA GLU A 44 -13.73 -3.48 -16.72
C GLU A 44 -14.51 -3.59 -18.04
N LYS A 45 -14.06 -4.46 -18.98
CA LYS A 45 -14.75 -4.70 -20.25
C LYS A 45 -15.93 -5.67 -20.12
N VAL A 46 -15.90 -6.57 -19.14
CA VAL A 46 -16.93 -7.60 -18.95
C VAL A 46 -18.19 -6.97 -18.36
N ALA A 47 -18.06 -6.26 -17.24
CA ALA A 47 -19.17 -5.61 -16.57
C ALA A 47 -18.71 -4.42 -15.72
N LYS A 48 -19.53 -3.37 -15.67
CA LYS A 48 -19.28 -2.19 -14.82
C LYS A 48 -19.22 -2.64 -13.34
N GLY A 49 -18.14 -2.28 -12.66
CA GLY A 49 -17.93 -2.60 -11.25
C GLY A 49 -17.29 -3.97 -10.99
N LEU A 50 -17.06 -4.80 -12.01
CA LEU A 50 -16.40 -6.10 -11.81
C LEU A 50 -14.93 -5.97 -11.39
N SER A 51 -14.27 -4.85 -11.73
CA SER A 51 -12.90 -4.54 -11.26
C SER A 51 -12.78 -4.38 -9.74
N LEU A 52 -13.90 -4.11 -9.04
CA LEU A 52 -13.94 -4.03 -7.57
C LEU A 52 -13.81 -5.40 -6.89
N THR A 53 -13.75 -6.49 -7.66
CA THR A 53 -13.45 -7.84 -7.13
C THR A 53 -11.96 -8.05 -6.79
N ILE A 54 -11.11 -7.10 -7.19
CA ILE A 54 -9.70 -7.03 -6.75
C ILE A 54 -9.70 -6.36 -5.38
N ASP A 55 -9.31 -7.11 -4.33
CA ASP A 55 -9.50 -6.69 -2.95
C ASP A 55 -8.25 -5.99 -2.40
N TYR A 56 -8.12 -4.70 -2.66
CA TYR A 56 -7.06 -3.88 -2.07
C TYR A 56 -7.34 -3.47 -0.60
N GLY A 57 -8.39 -4.03 0.01
CA GLY A 57 -8.83 -3.72 1.36
C GLY A 57 -9.29 -2.28 1.54
N TRP A 58 -9.23 -1.80 2.79
CA TRP A 58 -9.63 -0.45 3.18
C TRP A 58 -8.85 0.69 2.49
N LEU A 59 -7.68 0.40 1.92
CA LEU A 59 -6.81 1.37 1.25
C LEU A 59 -7.00 1.41 -0.27
N THR A 60 -8.08 0.82 -0.80
CA THR A 60 -8.42 0.82 -2.23
C THR A 60 -8.28 2.20 -2.88
N VAL A 61 -8.70 3.27 -2.20
CA VAL A 61 -8.61 4.66 -2.69
C VAL A 61 -7.16 5.09 -2.99
N ILE A 62 -6.18 4.51 -2.29
CA ILE A 62 -4.75 4.78 -2.48
C ILE A 62 -4.12 3.74 -3.40
N SER A 63 -4.42 2.46 -3.19
CA SER A 63 -3.88 1.34 -3.97
C SER A 63 -4.25 1.43 -5.45
N GLU A 64 -5.47 1.89 -5.76
CA GLU A 64 -6.00 1.94 -7.11
C GLU A 64 -5.25 2.96 -8.00
N PRO A 65 -5.03 4.24 -7.58
CA PRO A 65 -4.15 5.17 -8.29
C PRO A 65 -2.68 4.72 -8.35
N LEU A 66 -2.16 4.12 -7.27
CA LEU A 66 -0.78 3.64 -7.23
C LEU A 66 -0.55 2.54 -8.27
N PHE A 67 -1.45 1.56 -8.35
CA PHE A 67 -1.37 0.50 -9.35
C PHE A 67 -1.55 1.03 -10.78
N TRP A 68 -2.48 1.96 -10.98
CA TRP A 68 -2.64 2.62 -12.28
C TRP A 68 -1.34 3.30 -12.74
N LEU A 69 -0.67 4.02 -11.84
CA LEU A 69 0.61 4.65 -12.13
C LEU A 69 1.70 3.61 -12.39
N LEU A 70 1.72 2.52 -11.62
CA LEU A 70 2.65 1.41 -11.80
C LEU A 70 2.49 0.76 -13.19
N ASP A 71 1.26 0.45 -13.62
CA ASP A 71 0.96 -0.10 -14.96
C ASP A 71 1.40 0.85 -16.07
N LYS A 72 1.26 2.17 -15.89
CA LYS A 72 1.75 3.17 -16.84
C LYS A 72 3.27 3.18 -16.96
N ILE A 73 3.96 3.14 -15.83
CA ILE A 73 5.43 3.08 -15.80
C ILE A 73 5.89 1.75 -16.42
N HIS A 74 5.24 0.64 -16.08
CA HIS A 74 5.51 -0.66 -16.65
C HIS A 74 5.32 -0.66 -18.18
N GLY A 75 4.25 -0.04 -18.69
CA GLY A 75 4.04 0.11 -20.14
C GLY A 75 5.14 0.86 -20.89
N PHE A 76 5.96 1.66 -20.19
CA PHE A 76 7.10 2.36 -20.76
C PHE A 76 8.40 1.54 -20.70
N PHE A 77 8.69 0.88 -19.58
CA PHE A 77 9.94 0.15 -19.36
C PHE A 77 9.88 -1.34 -19.71
N GLY A 78 8.69 -1.94 -19.72
CA GLY A 78 8.48 -3.38 -19.94
C GLY A 78 9.00 -4.29 -18.82
N ASN A 79 9.36 -3.73 -17.66
CA ASN A 79 9.87 -4.49 -16.52
C ASN A 79 9.24 -3.99 -15.21
N TRP A 80 8.56 -4.90 -14.49
CA TRP A 80 7.81 -4.59 -13.28
C TRP A 80 8.70 -4.11 -12.13
N GLY A 81 9.89 -4.67 -11.95
CA GLY A 81 10.77 -4.22 -10.86
C GLY A 81 11.38 -2.85 -11.15
N VAL A 82 11.69 -2.54 -12.42
CA VAL A 82 12.05 -1.16 -12.81
C VAL A 82 10.88 -0.22 -12.55
N ALA A 83 9.65 -0.64 -12.84
CA ALA A 83 8.47 0.16 -12.56
C ALA A 83 8.30 0.45 -11.06
N ILE A 84 8.56 -0.52 -10.20
CA ILE A 84 8.54 -0.34 -8.73
C ILE A 84 9.62 0.67 -8.29
N ILE A 85 10.84 0.58 -8.83
CA ILE A 85 11.93 1.52 -8.52
C ILE A 85 11.52 2.95 -8.89
N VAL A 86 11.03 3.15 -10.12
CA VAL A 86 10.62 4.47 -10.62
C VAL A 86 9.43 5.00 -9.81
N LEU A 87 8.44 4.15 -9.50
CA LEU A 87 7.33 4.53 -8.64
C LEU A 87 7.81 4.99 -7.25
N THR A 88 8.77 4.26 -6.67
CA THR A 88 9.34 4.61 -5.36
C THR A 88 10.05 5.96 -5.38
N ILE A 89 10.77 6.27 -6.46
CA ILE A 89 11.40 7.58 -6.66
C ILE A 89 10.34 8.68 -6.77
N LEU A 90 9.27 8.47 -7.55
CA LEU A 90 8.18 9.43 -7.69
C LEU A 90 7.47 9.70 -6.36
N ILE A 91 7.20 8.65 -5.57
CA ILE A 91 6.61 8.78 -4.24
C ILE A 91 7.54 9.59 -3.33
N LYS A 92 8.85 9.29 -3.32
CA LYS A 92 9.83 10.06 -2.54
C LYS A 92 9.90 11.52 -2.97
N LEU A 93 9.79 11.82 -4.26
CA LEU A 93 9.75 13.19 -4.78
C LEU A 93 8.47 13.91 -4.35
N ALA A 94 7.31 13.25 -4.42
CA ALA A 94 6.05 13.82 -3.97
C ALA A 94 6.06 14.15 -2.46
N PHE A 95 6.68 13.30 -1.65
CA PHE A 95 6.85 13.51 -0.21
C PHE A 95 8.12 14.25 0.18
N TYR A 96 8.90 14.77 -0.78
CA TYR A 96 10.21 15.37 -0.50
C TYR A 96 10.12 16.53 0.50
N LYS A 97 9.13 17.41 0.36
CA LYS A 97 8.91 18.53 1.28
C LYS A 97 8.59 18.07 2.70
N LEU A 98 7.84 16.97 2.83
CA LEU A 98 7.53 16.38 4.14
C LEU A 98 8.79 15.77 4.76
N SER A 99 9.58 15.05 3.97
CA SER A 99 10.87 14.50 4.42
C SER A 99 11.84 15.61 4.84
N GLU A 100 11.97 16.69 4.06
CA GLU A 100 12.78 17.87 4.37
C GLU A 100 12.42 18.46 5.74
N ALA A 101 11.12 18.66 6.00
CA ALA A 101 10.63 19.16 7.28
C ALA A 101 10.98 18.25 8.45
N SER A 102 10.90 16.93 8.27
CA SER A 102 11.26 15.95 9.28
C SER A 102 12.76 15.92 9.56
N TYR A 103 13.60 15.98 8.52
CA TYR A 103 15.06 16.08 8.68
C TYR A 103 15.44 17.35 9.45
N LYS A 104 14.82 18.48 9.15
CA LYS A 104 15.03 19.74 9.90
C LYS A 104 14.64 19.60 11.37
N SER A 105 13.52 18.94 11.66
CA SER A 105 13.07 18.65 13.04
C SER A 105 14.08 17.76 13.78
N MET A 106 14.57 16.69 13.15
CA MET A 106 15.59 15.81 13.74
C MET A 106 16.92 16.53 13.98
N ALA A 107 17.37 17.37 13.05
CA ALA A 107 18.59 18.15 13.22
C ALA A 107 18.51 19.10 14.42
N ASN A 108 17.35 19.74 14.62
CA ASN A 108 17.11 20.58 15.80
C ASN A 108 17.06 19.74 17.10
N MET A 109 16.51 18.54 17.05
CA MET A 109 16.51 17.63 18.20
C MET A 109 17.94 17.20 18.62
N ARG A 110 18.82 16.93 17.64
CA ARG A 110 20.24 16.61 17.90
C ARG A 110 20.97 17.72 18.65
N LYS A 111 20.64 18.99 18.39
CA LYS A 111 21.20 20.14 19.12
C LYS A 111 20.76 20.17 20.59
N LEU A 112 19.60 19.60 20.91
CA LEU A 112 19.05 19.54 22.25
C LEU A 112 19.48 18.32 23.06
N THR A 113 19.96 17.26 22.40
CA THR A 113 20.46 16.05 23.06
C THR A 113 21.42 16.31 24.23
N PRO A 114 22.46 17.16 24.13
CA PRO A 114 23.34 17.44 25.27
C PRO A 114 22.62 18.15 26.43
N ARG A 115 21.68 19.06 26.11
CA ARG A 115 20.89 19.75 27.15
C ARG A 115 19.88 18.81 27.82
N LEU A 116 19.32 17.87 27.07
CA LEU A 116 18.46 16.81 27.59
C LEU A 116 19.23 15.85 28.50
N GLN A 117 20.50 15.55 28.20
CA GLN A 117 21.37 14.75 29.06
C GLN A 117 21.65 15.49 30.39
N ALA A 118 22.02 16.77 30.33
CA ALA A 118 22.21 17.57 31.54
C ALA A 118 20.92 17.69 32.39
N LEU A 119 19.74 17.72 31.74
CA LEU A 119 18.45 17.70 32.42
C LEU A 119 18.19 16.36 33.13
N LYS A 120 18.55 15.24 32.47
CA LYS A 120 18.47 13.89 33.04
C LYS A 120 19.42 13.70 34.23
N GLU A 121 20.62 14.26 34.18
CA GLU A 121 21.55 14.24 35.32
C GLU A 121 21.03 15.04 36.51
N LYS A 122 20.36 16.18 36.28
CA LYS A 122 19.80 17.02 37.34
C LYS A 122 18.54 16.46 38.00
N PHE A 123 17.70 15.75 37.25
CA PHE A 123 16.38 15.29 37.71
C PHE A 123 16.21 13.76 37.64
N GLY A 124 17.31 13.00 37.61
CA GLY A 124 17.31 11.54 37.38
C GLY A 124 16.41 10.74 38.32
N ASP A 125 16.32 11.15 39.59
CA ASP A 125 15.49 10.49 40.61
C ASP A 125 14.01 10.91 40.56
N ASP A 126 13.68 12.04 39.94
CA ASP A 126 12.31 12.60 39.89
C ASP A 126 11.78 12.59 38.45
N LYS A 127 11.26 11.43 38.03
CA LYS A 127 10.70 11.21 36.67
C LYS A 127 9.58 12.20 36.33
N GLN A 128 8.80 12.66 37.31
CA GLN A 128 7.72 13.61 37.07
C GLN A 128 8.28 14.99 36.73
N LYS A 129 9.22 15.51 37.53
CA LYS A 129 9.88 16.79 37.24
C LYS A 129 10.69 16.74 35.95
N LEU A 130 11.35 15.61 35.67
CA LEU A 130 12.08 15.40 34.43
C LEU A 130 11.15 15.54 33.20
N ASN A 131 9.99 14.87 33.21
CA ASN A 131 9.04 14.94 32.10
C ASN A 131 8.47 16.36 31.90
N GLN A 132 8.16 17.07 32.98
CA GLN A 132 7.69 18.46 32.91
C GLN A 132 8.77 19.39 32.33
N ALA A 133 10.00 19.31 32.85
CA ALA A 133 11.11 20.13 32.39
C ALA A 133 11.52 19.83 30.94
N MET A 134 11.44 18.57 30.50
CA MET A 134 11.64 18.19 29.10
C MET A 134 10.56 18.81 28.20
N MET A 135 9.29 18.75 28.60
CA MET A 135 8.19 19.33 27.82
C MET A 135 8.26 20.86 27.76
N GLU A 136 8.64 21.52 28.86
CA GLU A 136 8.90 22.96 28.86
C GLU A 136 10.06 23.35 27.93
N MET A 137 11.14 22.57 27.94
CA MET A 137 12.27 22.80 27.02
C MET A 137 11.84 22.67 25.56
N TYR A 138 11.07 21.62 25.21
CA TYR A 138 10.54 21.46 23.85
C TYR A 138 9.62 22.62 23.43
N ARG A 139 8.79 23.14 24.36
CA ARG A 139 7.95 24.31 24.10
C ARG A 139 8.75 25.60 23.93
N LYS A 140 9.75 25.85 24.78
CA LYS A 140 10.60 27.05 24.73
C LYS A 140 11.37 27.12 23.41
N GLU A 141 11.92 25.99 22.96
CA GLU A 141 12.69 25.88 21.72
C GLU A 141 11.80 25.62 20.49
N LYS A 142 10.46 25.56 20.68
CA LYS A 142 9.43 25.32 19.65
C LYS A 142 9.71 24.08 18.78
N ILE A 143 10.19 23.01 19.39
CA ILE A 143 10.54 21.76 18.69
C ILE A 143 9.50 20.70 18.99
N ASN A 144 8.98 20.08 17.93
CA ASN A 144 8.03 18.99 18.03
C ASN A 144 8.78 17.64 18.02
N PRO A 145 8.75 16.86 19.11
CA PRO A 145 9.40 15.55 19.15
C PRO A 145 8.81 14.55 18.14
N LEU A 146 7.56 14.73 17.72
CA LEU A 146 6.91 13.91 16.71
C LEU A 146 7.29 14.29 15.27
N GLY A 147 8.01 15.40 15.06
CA GLY A 147 8.44 15.80 13.73
C GLY A 147 9.37 14.78 13.06
N GLY A 148 10.09 13.97 13.85
CA GLY A 148 10.97 12.90 13.34
C GLY A 148 10.21 11.66 12.85
N CYS A 149 9.05 11.32 13.43
CA CYS A 149 8.26 10.17 13.00
C CYS A 149 7.18 10.51 11.97
N LEU A 150 6.97 11.80 11.68
CA LEU A 150 5.94 12.27 10.75
C LEU A 150 6.02 11.65 9.35
N PRO A 151 7.21 11.50 8.71
CA PRO A 151 7.31 10.84 7.41
C PRO A 151 6.91 9.36 7.49
N MET A 152 7.31 8.66 8.55
CA MET A 152 6.95 7.25 8.74
C MET A 152 5.44 7.08 8.85
N LEU A 153 4.75 7.95 9.60
CA LEU A 153 3.30 7.87 9.76
C LEU A 153 2.54 8.05 8.44
N VAL A 154 2.98 8.96 7.58
CA VAL A 154 2.36 9.17 6.26
C VAL A 154 2.76 8.06 5.28
N GLN A 155 3.98 7.52 5.40
CA GLN A 155 4.49 6.50 4.52
C GLN A 155 3.92 5.10 4.81
N ILE A 156 3.56 4.79 6.07
CA ILE A 156 2.97 3.49 6.44
C ILE A 156 1.70 3.17 5.62
N PRO A 157 0.68 4.05 5.53
CA PRO A 157 -0.49 3.81 4.68
C PRO A 157 -0.14 3.62 3.20
N VAL A 158 0.81 4.39 2.67
CA VAL A 158 1.25 4.28 1.27
C VAL A 158 1.95 2.94 1.02
N PHE A 159 2.81 2.52 1.96
CA PHE A 159 3.49 1.23 1.89
C PHE A 159 2.50 0.06 1.98
N ILE A 160 1.54 0.10 2.91
CA ILE A 160 0.50 -0.93 3.02
C ILE A 160 -0.33 -0.95 1.73
N ALA A 161 -0.74 0.21 1.20
CA ALA A 161 -1.49 0.29 -0.06
C ALA A 161 -0.70 -0.35 -1.21
N LEU A 162 0.59 -0.04 -1.33
CA LEU A 162 1.46 -0.64 -2.34
C LEU A 162 1.61 -2.16 -2.14
N TYR A 163 1.79 -2.62 -0.90
CA TYR A 163 1.88 -4.05 -0.59
C TYR A 163 0.64 -4.83 -1.02
N TRP A 164 -0.56 -4.33 -0.68
CA TRP A 164 -1.82 -4.95 -1.10
C TRP A 164 -2.03 -4.86 -2.61
N ALA A 165 -1.66 -3.74 -3.24
CA ALA A 165 -1.69 -3.62 -4.69
C ALA A 165 -0.82 -4.70 -5.34
N LEU A 166 0.43 -4.87 -4.90
CA LEU A 166 1.36 -5.84 -5.48
C LEU A 166 0.91 -7.29 -5.28
N LEU A 167 0.31 -7.62 -4.12
CA LEU A 167 -0.16 -8.98 -3.82
C LEU A 167 -1.40 -9.39 -4.62
N GLU A 168 -2.37 -8.49 -4.78
CA GLU A 168 -3.62 -8.80 -5.49
C GLU A 168 -3.49 -8.66 -7.01
N SER A 169 -2.46 -7.97 -7.49
CA SER A 169 -2.21 -7.82 -8.92
C SER A 169 -1.66 -9.10 -9.53
N VAL A 170 -2.52 -9.76 -10.31
CA VAL A 170 -2.16 -10.96 -11.08
C VAL A 170 -1.05 -10.66 -12.09
N GLU A 171 -0.93 -9.42 -12.54
CA GLU A 171 0.07 -8.97 -13.51
C GLU A 171 1.53 -9.09 -12.99
N LEU A 172 1.72 -9.05 -11.67
CA LEU A 172 3.04 -9.17 -11.03
C LEU A 172 3.38 -10.61 -10.62
N ARG A 173 2.40 -11.52 -10.71
CA ARG A 173 2.61 -12.93 -10.37
C ARG A 173 3.58 -13.56 -11.36
N GLN A 174 4.67 -14.13 -10.85
CA GLN A 174 5.75 -14.71 -11.67
C GLN A 174 6.41 -13.68 -12.60
N ALA A 175 6.35 -12.38 -12.27
CA ALA A 175 7.04 -11.36 -13.02
C ALA A 175 8.54 -11.38 -12.66
N PRO A 176 9.44 -11.65 -13.62
CA PRO A 176 10.88 -11.57 -13.37
C PRO A 176 11.30 -10.10 -13.22
N PHE A 177 12.34 -9.87 -12.43
CA PHE A 177 12.96 -8.55 -12.33
C PHE A 177 14.36 -8.55 -12.93
N PHE A 178 15.35 -9.03 -12.16
CA PHE A 178 16.76 -9.06 -12.53
C PHE A 178 17.52 -10.08 -11.64
N LEU A 179 18.64 -10.61 -12.14
CA LEU A 179 19.50 -11.58 -11.46
C LEU A 179 18.76 -12.86 -11.01
N TRP A 180 18.65 -13.09 -9.71
CA TRP A 180 18.02 -14.27 -9.11
C TRP A 180 16.51 -14.09 -8.86
N ILE A 181 15.97 -12.88 -9.11
CA ILE A 181 14.58 -12.55 -8.83
C ILE A 181 13.74 -12.89 -10.06
N ASN A 182 13.13 -14.08 -10.01
CA ASN A 182 12.25 -14.59 -11.07
C ASN A 182 10.76 -14.37 -10.76
N ASP A 183 10.42 -13.97 -9.53
CA ASP A 183 9.03 -13.71 -9.14
C ASP A 183 8.95 -12.59 -8.08
N LEU A 184 8.47 -11.42 -8.50
CA LEU A 184 8.26 -10.24 -7.64
C LEU A 184 7.10 -10.39 -6.64
N SER A 185 6.20 -11.34 -6.84
CA SER A 185 5.06 -11.59 -5.94
C SER A 185 5.41 -12.47 -4.74
N THR A 186 6.60 -13.08 -4.74
CA THR A 186 7.07 -13.99 -3.69
C THR A 186 8.23 -13.41 -2.91
N GLN A 187 8.52 -14.00 -1.75
CA GLN A 187 9.72 -13.65 -0.98
C GLN A 187 11.00 -13.98 -1.75
N ASP A 188 12.07 -13.22 -1.50
CA ASP A 188 13.39 -13.51 -2.07
C ASP A 188 13.89 -14.90 -1.61
N PRO A 189 14.10 -15.86 -2.53
CA PRO A 189 14.54 -17.22 -2.17
C PRO A 189 15.86 -17.27 -1.39
N TYR A 190 16.73 -16.28 -1.60
CA TYR A 190 18.06 -16.23 -0.97
C TYR A 190 18.15 -15.20 0.17
N PHE A 191 17.06 -14.49 0.47
CA PHE A 191 17.00 -13.42 1.49
C PHE A 191 18.10 -12.35 1.35
N VAL A 192 18.62 -12.15 0.15
CA VAL A 192 19.65 -11.13 -0.13
C VAL A 192 19.04 -9.73 -0.06
N LEU A 193 17.82 -9.53 -0.57
CA LEU A 193 17.13 -8.24 -0.55
C LEU A 193 16.87 -7.73 0.89
N PRO A 194 16.35 -8.53 1.85
CA PRO A 194 16.25 -8.12 3.25
C PRO A 194 17.59 -7.71 3.87
N VAL A 195 18.67 -8.42 3.56
CA VAL A 195 20.01 -8.09 4.07
C VAL A 195 20.50 -6.75 3.48
N ILE A 196 20.36 -6.54 2.17
CA ILE A 196 20.71 -5.27 1.52
C ILE A 196 19.89 -4.12 2.12
N MET A 197 18.59 -4.33 2.35
CA MET A 197 17.73 -3.35 2.99
C MET A 197 18.24 -3.01 4.40
N GLY A 198 18.58 -4.02 5.21
CA GLY A 198 19.12 -3.82 6.56
C GLY A 198 20.45 -3.09 6.58
N VAL A 199 21.34 -3.33 5.61
CA VAL A 199 22.62 -2.62 5.48
C VAL A 199 22.44 -1.17 5.01
N SER A 200 21.38 -0.87 4.28
CA SER A 200 21.12 0.48 3.74
C SER A 200 20.42 1.45 4.70
N MET A 201 19.87 0.95 5.82
CA MET A 201 19.13 1.72 6.82
C MET A 201 20.06 2.37 7.85
#